data_AF-A0ABD0N4E6-F1
#
_entry.id   AF-A0ABD0N4E6-F1
#
_cell.length_a   1.000
_cell.length_b   1.000
_cell.length_c   1.000
_cell.angle_alpha   90.00
_cell.angle_beta   90.00
_cell.angle_gamma   90.00
#
_symmetry.space_group_name_H-M   'P 1'
#
loop_
_entity.id
_entity.type
_entity.pdbx_description
1 polymer ?
#
loop_
_entity_poly.entity_id
_entity_poly.type
_entity_poly.pdbx_seq_one_letter_code
_entity_poly.pdbx_strand_id
1 'polypeptide(L)'
;ALCGDPDLGFCMDGSWSAGARVDRDGRGLAQVWTRQIQQLNRVSPALAKAVTSAYSSPSLLLQAYEELPSEEERRKLLADLAVVGGAKERRVGPELAGRIHRLLTSQNPHLLLD
;
A
#
# COMPACT_ATOMS: atom_id res chain seq x y z
N ALA A 1 2.99 30.32 -17.93
CA ALA A 1 3.07 28.85 -18.01
C ALA A 1 4.13 28.39 -17.00
N LEU A 2 3.70 27.91 -15.83
CA LEU A 2 4.62 27.34 -14.83
C LEU A 2 4.66 25.83 -15.05
N CYS A 3 5.38 25.39 -16.09
CA CYS A 3 5.77 23.98 -16.23
C CYS A 3 7.10 23.79 -15.49
N GLY A 4 7.05 23.85 -14.16
CA GLY A 4 8.07 23.20 -13.36
C GLY A 4 7.53 21.82 -13.06
N ASP A 5 8.13 20.77 -13.63
CA ASP A 5 7.94 19.42 -13.11
C ASP A 5 8.20 19.49 -11.60
N PRO A 6 7.25 19.12 -10.74
CA PRO A 6 7.53 19.01 -9.33
C PRO A 6 8.53 17.87 -9.19
N ASP A 7 9.80 18.23 -9.07
CA ASP A 7 10.89 17.31 -8.78
C ASP A 7 10.58 16.63 -7.45
N LEU A 8 10.02 15.42 -7.55
CA LEU A 8 9.78 14.57 -6.41
C LEU A 8 11.15 14.03 -6.01
N GLY A 9 11.85 14.73 -5.11
CA GLY A 9 13.21 14.38 -4.66
C GLY A 9 13.37 12.92 -4.16
N PHE A 10 12.25 12.22 -3.96
CA PHE A 10 12.16 10.78 -3.78
C PHE A 10 12.76 9.95 -4.96
N CYS A 11 12.54 10.37 -6.20
CA CYS A 11 12.84 9.56 -7.39
C CYS A 11 14.33 9.51 -7.75
N MET A 12 15.17 10.37 -7.17
CA MET A 12 16.54 10.62 -7.63
C MET A 12 17.60 9.63 -7.14
N ASP A 13 17.38 8.92 -6.03
CA ASP A 13 18.38 7.99 -5.48
C ASP A 13 18.17 6.56 -6.01
N GLY A 14 18.92 6.19 -7.05
CA GLY A 14 18.70 5.00 -7.88
C GLY A 14 18.83 3.61 -7.23
N SER A 15 18.90 3.47 -5.90
CA SER A 15 18.90 2.15 -5.24
C SER A 15 17.54 1.75 -4.64
N TRP A 16 16.71 2.73 -4.24
CA TRP A 16 15.42 2.48 -3.57
C TRP A 16 14.21 2.77 -4.48
N SER A 17 14.38 3.64 -5.46
CA SER A 17 13.36 4.05 -6.44
C SER A 17 13.38 3.23 -7.73
N ALA A 18 14.26 2.24 -7.86
CA ALA A 18 14.32 1.41 -9.05
C ALA A 18 13.01 0.63 -9.24
N GLY A 19 12.38 0.81 -10.40
CA GLY A 19 11.16 0.09 -10.77
C GLY A 19 11.31 -1.43 -10.69
N ALA A 20 10.20 -2.16 -10.57
CA ALA A 20 10.20 -3.60 -10.73
C ALA A 20 10.04 -3.96 -12.22
N ARG A 21 10.82 -4.94 -12.68
CA ARG A 21 10.70 -5.46 -14.05
C ARG A 21 9.38 -6.20 -14.18
N VAL A 22 8.60 -5.87 -15.21
CA VAL A 22 7.34 -6.52 -15.53
C VAL A 22 7.41 -7.07 -16.95
N ASP A 23 7.19 -8.37 -17.11
CA ASP A 23 7.12 -9.01 -18.42
C ASP A 23 5.77 -8.69 -19.10
N ARG A 24 5.68 -8.92 -20.42
CA ARG A 24 4.43 -8.73 -21.19
C ARG A 24 3.24 -9.52 -20.64
N ASP A 25 3.52 -10.65 -20.01
CA ASP A 25 2.51 -11.54 -19.43
C ASP A 25 2.10 -11.12 -17.99
N GLY A 26 2.56 -9.96 -17.51
CA GLY A 26 2.26 -9.43 -16.18
C GLY A 26 3.08 -10.02 -15.03
N ARG A 27 4.00 -10.96 -15.30
CA ARG A 27 4.97 -11.44 -14.29
C ARG A 27 5.77 -10.24 -13.78
N GLY A 28 5.78 -10.06 -12.46
CA GLY A 28 6.39 -8.91 -11.79
C GLY A 28 5.39 -7.96 -11.14
N LEU A 29 4.12 -7.94 -11.58
CA LEU A 29 3.09 -7.06 -10.99
C LEU A 29 2.84 -7.32 -9.51
N ALA A 30 2.93 -8.57 -9.04
CA ALA A 30 2.82 -8.88 -7.61
C ALA A 30 3.97 -8.24 -6.79
N GLN A 31 5.17 -8.13 -7.37
CA GLN A 31 6.29 -7.43 -6.75
C GLN A 31 6.07 -5.92 -6.76
N VAL A 32 5.59 -5.36 -7.88
CA VAL A 32 5.20 -3.95 -7.97
C VAL A 32 4.18 -3.61 -6.89
N TRP A 33 3.11 -4.40 -6.77
CA TRP A 33 2.06 -4.18 -5.78
C TRP A 33 2.62 -4.19 -4.36
N THR A 34 3.49 -5.16 -4.04
CA THR A 34 4.14 -5.22 -2.74
C THR A 34 5.02 -3.99 -2.49
N ARG A 35 5.79 -3.54 -3.49
CA ARG A 35 6.62 -2.33 -3.37
C ARG A 35 5.78 -1.07 -3.21
N GLN A 36 4.65 -0.95 -3.90
CA GLN A 36 3.72 0.18 -3.76
C GLN A 36 3.23 0.32 -2.31
N ILE A 37 2.84 -0.77 -1.66
CA ILE A 37 2.47 -0.74 -0.23
C ILE A 37 3.68 -0.40 0.66
N GLN A 38 4.90 -0.80 0.31
CA GLN A 38 6.13 -0.45 1.05
C GLN A 38 6.49 1.04 0.96
N GLN A 39 5.95 1.79 -0.01
CA GLN A 39 6.24 3.24 -0.11
C GLN A 39 5.59 4.04 1.02
N LEU A 40 4.60 3.48 1.73
CA LEU A 40 4.01 4.16 2.88
C LEU A 40 5.00 4.21 4.04
N ASN A 41 5.03 5.34 4.73
CA ASN A 41 5.89 5.53 5.90
C ASN A 41 5.65 4.45 6.95
N ARG A 42 6.74 3.92 7.51
CA ARG A 42 6.73 2.90 8.59
C ARG A 42 6.15 1.54 8.16
N VAL A 43 6.11 1.24 6.86
CA VAL A 43 5.75 -0.09 6.34
C VAL A 43 6.99 -0.92 6.06
N SER A 44 7.15 -2.02 6.79
CA SER A 44 8.23 -2.97 6.53
C SER A 44 7.87 -3.92 5.38
N PRO A 45 8.86 -4.61 4.78
CA PRO A 45 8.60 -5.60 3.75
C PRO A 45 7.63 -6.70 4.19
N ALA A 46 7.71 -7.13 5.45
CA ALA A 46 6.82 -8.14 6.02
C ALA A 46 5.36 -7.62 6.14
N LEU A 47 5.17 -6.36 6.56
CA LEU A 47 3.84 -5.75 6.63
C LEU A 47 3.20 -5.62 5.25
N ALA A 48 3.96 -5.13 4.28
CA ALA A 48 3.49 -5.04 2.90
C ALA A 48 3.12 -6.42 2.35
N LYS A 49 3.96 -7.44 2.60
CA LYS A 49 3.69 -8.81 2.18
C LYS A 49 2.43 -9.38 2.85
N ALA A 50 2.16 -9.07 4.11
CA ALA A 50 0.93 -9.50 4.78
C ALA A 50 -0.31 -8.96 4.06
N VAL A 51 -0.32 -7.66 3.74
CA VAL A 51 -1.41 -7.01 3.00
C VAL A 51 -1.55 -7.60 1.60
N THR A 52 -0.45 -7.68 0.83
CA THR A 52 -0.49 -8.15 -0.56
C THR A 52 -0.69 -9.66 -0.71
N SER A 53 -0.54 -10.44 0.38
CA SER A 53 -0.89 -11.86 0.38
C SER A 53 -2.38 -12.07 0.69
N ALA A 54 -2.98 -11.22 1.53
CA ALA A 54 -4.43 -11.22 1.74
C ALA A 54 -5.19 -10.66 0.53
N TYR A 55 -4.65 -9.61 -0.11
CA TYR A 55 -5.21 -8.97 -1.30
C TYR A 55 -4.16 -8.91 -2.40
N SER A 56 -4.21 -9.90 -3.30
CA SER A 56 -3.19 -10.11 -4.34
C SER A 56 -3.15 -9.04 -5.43
N SER A 57 -4.15 -8.16 -5.48
CA SER A 57 -4.21 -7.01 -6.38
C SER A 57 -4.88 -5.79 -5.74
N PRO A 58 -4.61 -4.57 -6.24
CA PRO A 58 -5.30 -3.37 -5.80
C PRO A 58 -6.82 -3.45 -5.97
N SER A 59 -7.29 -4.03 -7.08
CA SER A 59 -8.72 -4.17 -7.39
C SER A 59 -9.46 -5.02 -6.36
N LEU A 60 -8.86 -6.12 -5.90
CA LEU A 60 -9.45 -6.96 -4.85
C LEU A 60 -9.57 -6.22 -3.51
N LEU A 61 -8.58 -5.38 -3.18
CA LEU A 61 -8.62 -4.58 -1.96
C LEU A 61 -9.67 -3.46 -2.05
N LEU A 62 -9.78 -2.80 -3.21
CA LEU A 62 -10.82 -1.80 -3.46
C LEU A 62 -12.22 -2.39 -3.37
N GLN A 63 -12.46 -3.54 -4.01
CA GLN A 63 -13.73 -4.24 -3.94
C GLN A 63 -14.11 -4.58 -2.48
N ALA A 64 -13.17 -5.09 -1.70
CA ALA A 64 -13.41 -5.41 -0.30
C ALA A 64 -13.76 -4.17 0.56
N TYR A 65 -13.22 -2.98 0.23
CA TYR A 65 -13.67 -1.74 0.84
C TYR A 65 -15.10 -1.37 0.44
N GLU A 66 -15.47 -1.55 -0.82
CA GLU A 66 -16.82 -1.23 -1.31
C GLU A 66 -17.91 -2.11 -0.69
N GLU A 67 -17.60 -3.38 -0.42
CA GLU A 67 -18.53 -4.35 0.19
C GLU A 67 -18.84 -4.07 1.67
N LEU A 68 -18.00 -3.28 2.36
CA LEU A 68 -18.23 -2.93 3.76
C LEU A 68 -19.18 -1.74 3.91
N PRO A 69 -20.17 -1.80 4.83
CA PRO A 69 -21.23 -0.80 4.92
C PRO A 69 -20.80 0.48 5.65
N SER A 70 -19.84 0.39 6.57
CA SER A 70 -19.36 1.54 7.36
C SER A 70 -17.94 1.96 7.01
N GLU A 71 -17.70 3.27 7.01
CA GLU A 71 -16.36 3.85 6.85
C GLU A 71 -15.40 3.39 7.95
N GLU A 72 -15.90 3.17 9.16
CA GLU A 72 -15.09 2.66 10.27
C GLU A 72 -14.62 1.23 10.03
N GLU A 73 -15.48 0.36 9.48
CA GLU A 73 -15.11 -1.01 9.13
C GLU A 73 -14.09 -1.01 7.99
N ARG A 74 -14.29 -0.16 6.97
CA ARG A 74 -13.33 0.01 5.87
C ARG A 74 -11.95 0.39 6.38
N ARG A 75 -11.86 1.34 7.31
CA ARG A 75 -10.59 1.73 7.94
C ARG A 75 -9.90 0.59 8.71
N LYS A 76 -10.69 -0.34 9.26
CA LYS A 76 -10.19 -1.46 10.08
C LYS A 76 -10.01 -2.76 9.30
N LEU A 77 -10.42 -2.84 8.03
CA LEU A 77 -10.38 -4.05 7.21
C LEU A 77 -9.05 -4.80 7.26
N LEU A 78 -7.93 -4.07 7.29
CA LEU A 78 -6.58 -4.66 7.29
C LEU A 78 -5.99 -4.83 8.70
N ALA A 79 -6.60 -4.29 9.74
CA ALA A 79 -5.98 -4.11 11.06
C ALA A 79 -5.59 -5.43 11.71
N ASP A 80 -6.40 -6.47 11.54
CA ASP A 80 -6.21 -7.78 12.14
C ASP A 80 -5.38 -8.76 11.30
N LEU A 81 -4.88 -8.33 10.13
CA LEU A 81 -4.03 -9.18 9.31
C LEU A 81 -2.73 -9.51 10.06
N ALA A 82 -2.48 -10.81 10.21
CA ALA A 82 -1.27 -11.33 10.83
C ALA A 82 -0.06 -11.21 9.89
N VAL A 83 1.07 -10.79 10.45
CA VAL A 83 2.35 -10.69 9.75
C VAL A 83 3.11 -12.00 9.96
N VAL A 84 3.24 -12.78 8.90
CA VAL A 84 3.97 -14.05 8.93
C VAL A 84 5.48 -13.80 8.89
N GLY A 85 6.26 -14.50 9.71
CA GLY A 85 7.72 -14.51 9.64
C GLY A 85 8.45 -13.72 10.74
N GLY A 86 7.77 -13.36 11.84
CA GLY A 86 8.39 -12.79 13.04
C GLY A 86 8.49 -13.78 14.19
N ALA A 87 9.42 -13.54 15.13
CA ALA A 87 9.53 -14.31 16.39
C ALA A 87 8.34 -14.05 17.35
N LYS A 88 7.55 -13.01 17.11
CA LYS A 88 6.31 -12.68 17.83
C LYS A 88 5.19 -12.46 16.83
N GLU A 89 3.96 -12.84 17.22
CA GLU A 89 2.76 -12.51 16.45
C GLU A 89 2.65 -10.98 16.37
N ARG A 90 2.68 -10.46 15.15
CA ARG A 90 2.52 -9.03 14.85
C ARG A 90 1.34 -8.88 13.90
N ARG A 91 0.54 -7.84 14.09
CA ARG A 91 -0.57 -7.46 13.20
C ARG A 91 -0.25 -6.18 12.45
N VAL A 92 -0.96 -5.94 11.36
CA VAL A 92 -0.88 -4.69 10.58
C VAL A 92 -1.28 -3.49 11.44
N GLY A 93 -2.32 -3.63 12.24
CA GLY A 93 -2.81 -2.60 13.16
C GLY A 93 -3.68 -1.52 12.50
N PRO A 94 -4.52 -0.83 13.28
CA PRO A 94 -5.54 0.09 12.76
C PRO A 94 -4.96 1.35 12.09
N GLU A 95 -3.80 1.85 12.55
CA GLU A 95 -3.17 3.02 11.94
C GLU A 95 -2.73 2.76 10.49
N LEU A 96 -2.04 1.64 10.24
CA LEU A 96 -1.62 1.30 8.89
C LEU A 96 -2.83 0.96 8.01
N ALA A 97 -3.81 0.23 8.54
CA ALA A 97 -5.05 -0.08 7.82
C ALA A 97 -5.79 1.19 7.36
N GLY A 98 -5.94 2.17 8.25
CA GLY A 98 -6.58 3.44 7.94
C GLY A 98 -5.80 4.27 6.91
N ARG A 99 -4.47 4.28 6.97
CA ARG A 99 -3.63 4.97 5.98
C ARG A 99 -3.73 4.35 4.59
N ILE A 100 -3.74 3.02 4.48
CA ILE A 100 -3.93 2.34 3.19
C ILE A 100 -5.34 2.62 2.63
N HIS A 101 -6.37 2.58 3.47
CA HIS A 101 -7.73 2.95 3.04
C HIS A 101 -7.76 4.37 2.49
N ARG A 102 -7.27 5.37 3.25
CA ARG A 102 -7.21 6.77 2.81
C ARG A 102 -6.47 6.94 1.50
N LEU A 103 -5.31 6.28 1.34
CA LEU A 103 -4.51 6.35 0.13
C LEU A 103 -5.28 5.85 -1.11
N LEU A 104 -6.05 4.77 -0.97
CA LEU A 104 -6.70 4.11 -2.10
C LEU A 104 -8.09 4.67 -2.43
N THR A 105 -8.77 5.32 -1.48
CA THR A 105 -10.16 5.76 -1.66
C THR A 105 -10.34 7.28 -1.63
N SER A 106 -9.38 8.06 -1.13
CA SER A 106 -9.47 9.52 -1.10
C SER A 106 -9.41 10.13 -2.50
N GLN A 107 -10.29 11.08 -2.77
CA GLN A 107 -10.21 11.95 -3.95
C GLN A 107 -9.44 13.26 -3.68
N ASN A 108 -9.03 13.49 -2.43
CA ASN A 108 -8.25 14.66 -2.03
C ASN A 108 -6.74 14.32 -2.09
N PRO A 109 -5.98 14.87 -3.06
CA PRO A 109 -4.54 14.62 -3.19
C PRO A 109 -3.69 15.29 -2.10
N HIS A 110 -4.25 16.26 -1.35
CA HIS A 110 -3.57 16.94 -0.25
C HIS A 110 -3.88 16.30 1.12
N LEU A 111 -4.59 15.17 1.14
CA LEU A 111 -4.90 14.47 2.38
C LEU A 111 -3.63 13.90 3.00
N LEU A 112 -3.34 14.31 4.23
CA LEU A 112 -2.24 13.75 5.00
C LEU A 112 -2.59 12.33 5.47
N LEU A 113 -1.63 11.42 5.29
CA LEU A 113 -1.69 10.04 5.76
C LEU A 113 -0.99 9.94 7.14
N ASP A 114 -1.37 10.79 8.08
CA ASP A 114 -1.03 10.62 9.51
C ASP A 114 -1.98 9.58 10.11
#